data_AF-A0A0H2SJB3-F1
#
_entry.id   AF-A0A0H2SJB3-F1
#
_cell.length_a   1.000
_cell.length_b   1.000
_cell.length_c   1.000
_cell.angle_alpha   90.00
_cell.angle_beta   90.00
_cell.angle_gamma   90.00
#
_symmetry.space_group_name_H-M   'P 1'
#
loop_
_entity.id
_entity.type
_entity.pdbx_description
1 polymer ?
#
loop_
_entity_poly.entity_id
_entity_poly.type
_entity_poly.pdbx_seq_one_letter_code
_entity_poly.pdbx_strand_id
1 'polypeptide(L)'
;MDKNDISIYSKLYYVDLEICPGRIIYFKNEQIENYHYFVVLNNDGYIPDEIIAVMATSKINKAIRRREKNKENAKALVIVNPEELPGYFNQKTAFQCWNLKIITPQEIKNMKETGKLYKDGKISEKILNKLIEGVLISKLVKKKHKKILKEIYNK
;
A
#
# COMPACT_ATOMS: atom_id res chain seq x y z
N MET A 1 -6.55 24.73 19.08
CA MET A 1 -5.37 24.13 18.43
C MET A 1 -5.41 24.52 16.97
N ASP A 2 -4.35 25.17 16.51
CA ASP A 2 -4.26 25.66 15.14
C ASP A 2 -4.04 24.48 14.17
N LYS A 3 -4.54 24.58 12.93
CA LYS A 3 -4.39 23.49 11.93
C LYS A 3 -2.93 23.17 11.63
N ASN A 4 -2.04 24.15 11.82
CA ASN A 4 -0.61 24.01 11.63
C ASN A 4 0.05 23.12 12.69
N ASP A 5 -0.37 23.24 13.96
CA ASP A 5 0.18 22.42 15.06
C ASP A 5 -0.16 20.95 14.88
N ILE A 6 -1.40 20.63 14.50
CA ILE A 6 -1.85 19.26 14.24
C ILE A 6 -1.03 18.62 13.10
N SER A 7 -0.62 19.40 12.10
CA SER A 7 0.19 18.91 10.97
C SER A 7 1.63 18.59 11.34
N ILE A 8 2.19 19.23 12.36
CA ILE A 8 3.57 19.01 12.82
C ILE A 8 3.65 17.77 13.70
N TYR A 9 2.72 17.60 14.65
CA TYR A 9 2.67 16.41 15.51
C TYR A 9 2.34 15.13 14.73
N SER A 10 1.45 15.21 13.72
CA SER A 10 1.17 14.06 12.87
C SER A 10 2.41 13.67 12.03
N LYS A 11 3.13 14.64 11.46
CA LYS A 11 4.39 14.38 10.74
C LYS A 11 5.43 13.71 11.63
N LEU A 12 5.63 14.19 12.85
CA LEU A 12 6.57 13.56 13.80
C LEU A 12 6.16 12.12 14.14
N TYR A 13 4.86 11.87 14.34
CA TYR A 13 4.33 10.53 14.61
C TYR A 13 4.58 9.55 13.46
N TYR A 14 4.42 9.98 12.19
CA TYR A 14 4.69 9.13 11.03
C TYR A 14 6.19 8.95 10.75
N VAL A 15 7.02 9.95 11.08
CA VAL A 15 8.49 9.87 11.00
C VAL A 15 9.00 8.76 11.91
N ASP A 16 8.51 8.65 13.15
CA ASP A 16 8.88 7.58 14.08
C ASP A 16 8.44 6.18 13.58
N LEU A 17 7.38 6.12 12.77
CA LEU A 17 6.92 4.88 12.14
C LEU A 17 7.67 4.55 10.85
N GLU A 18 8.45 5.48 10.29
CA GLU A 18 9.16 5.39 9.00
C GLU A 18 8.28 4.92 7.83
N ILE A 19 6.99 5.27 7.89
CA ILE A 19 6.00 4.96 6.86
C ILE A 19 5.95 6.12 5.87
N CYS A 20 6.15 5.80 4.59
CA CYS A 20 6.06 6.77 3.51
C CYS A 20 5.52 6.10 2.24
N PRO A 21 5.06 6.87 1.24
CA PRO A 21 4.68 6.31 -0.05
C PRO A 21 5.77 5.43 -0.66
N GLY A 22 5.36 4.29 -1.21
CA GLY A 22 6.24 3.29 -1.79
C GLY A 22 7.01 2.43 -0.78
N ARG A 23 6.88 2.67 0.53
CA ARG A 23 7.46 1.81 1.56
C ARG A 23 6.85 0.41 1.45
N ILE A 24 7.70 -0.62 1.44
CA ILE A 24 7.24 -2.00 1.56
C ILE A 24 7.21 -2.37 3.06
N ILE A 25 6.09 -2.91 3.48
CA ILE A 25 5.87 -3.43 4.83
C ILE A 25 5.44 -4.88 4.75
N TYR A 26 5.92 -5.70 5.70
CA TYR A 26 5.65 -7.12 5.75
C TYR A 26 5.09 -7.49 7.12
N PHE A 27 3.84 -7.94 7.14
CA PHE A 27 3.14 -8.32 8.36
C PHE A 27 2.05 -9.37 8.07
N LYS A 28 1.57 -10.03 9.13
CA LYS A 28 0.52 -11.05 9.05
C LYS A 28 -0.81 -10.44 8.63
N ASN A 29 -1.37 -10.94 7.53
CA ASN A 29 -2.75 -10.62 7.18
C ASN A 29 -3.70 -11.56 7.94
N GLU A 30 -4.46 -11.01 8.87
CA GLU A 30 -5.42 -11.75 9.69
C GLU A 30 -6.45 -12.54 8.86
N GLN A 31 -6.78 -12.10 7.65
CA GLN A 31 -7.75 -12.78 6.78
C GLN A 31 -7.20 -14.05 6.09
N ILE A 32 -5.88 -14.19 6.01
CA ILE A 32 -5.21 -15.27 5.23
C ILE A 32 -4.19 -16.02 6.11
N GLU A 33 -4.11 -15.67 7.40
CA GLU A 33 -3.18 -16.16 8.42
C GLU A 33 -1.71 -16.28 8.01
N ASN A 34 -1.31 -15.57 6.97
CA ASN A 34 0.04 -15.59 6.43
C ASN A 34 0.61 -14.19 6.36
N TYR A 35 1.93 -14.08 6.41
CA TYR A 35 2.59 -12.82 6.17
C TYR A 35 2.57 -12.46 4.69
N HIS A 36 2.31 -11.19 4.43
CA HIS A 36 2.25 -10.64 3.08
C HIS A 36 3.02 -9.34 3.01
N TYR A 37 3.63 -9.09 1.86
CA TYR A 37 4.17 -7.79 1.53
C TYR A 37 3.04 -6.85 1.13
N PHE A 38 3.10 -5.63 1.61
CA PHE A 38 2.22 -4.54 1.24
C PHE A 38 3.05 -3.32 0.87
N VAL A 39 2.54 -2.52 -0.07
CA VAL A 39 3.14 -1.24 -0.45
C VAL A 39 2.24 -0.11 -0.02
N VAL A 40 2.78 0.82 0.75
CA VAL A 40 2.08 2.03 1.21
C VAL A 40 1.87 3.00 0.05
N LEU A 41 0.66 3.52 -0.09
CA LEU A 41 0.27 4.38 -1.22
C LEU A 41 0.09 5.85 -0.85
N ASN A 42 -0.31 6.18 0.38
CA ASN A 42 -0.55 7.56 0.80
C ASN A 42 0.61 8.14 1.61
N ASN A 43 0.63 9.48 1.68
CA ASN A 43 1.73 10.26 2.23
C ASN A 43 1.60 10.49 3.74
N ASP A 44 2.76 10.63 4.38
CA ASP A 44 2.98 10.85 5.82
C ASP A 44 2.36 12.14 6.39
N GLY A 45 1.99 13.10 5.54
CA GLY A 45 1.41 14.37 5.94
C GLY A 45 -0.08 14.56 5.59
N TYR A 46 -0.71 13.60 4.91
CA TYR A 46 -2.14 13.69 4.64
C TYR A 46 -2.88 13.02 5.80
N ILE A 47 -3.63 13.77 6.59
CA ILE A 47 -4.42 13.20 7.70
C ILE A 47 -5.71 12.62 7.11
N PRO A 48 -5.70 11.32 6.87
CA PRO A 48 -6.64 10.43 7.51
C PRO A 48 -5.90 9.54 8.49
N ASP A 49 -6.59 9.07 9.52
CA ASP A 49 -6.13 7.99 10.43
C ASP A 49 -5.98 6.63 9.70
N GLU A 50 -5.76 6.64 8.39
CA GLU A 50 -5.77 5.51 7.48
C GLU A 50 -4.50 5.51 6.61
N ILE A 51 -3.63 4.54 6.84
CA ILE A 51 -2.57 4.12 5.92
C ILE A 51 -3.20 3.16 4.90
N ILE A 52 -3.12 3.54 3.63
CA ILE A 52 -3.65 2.78 2.50
C ILE A 52 -2.50 1.99 1.90
N ALA A 53 -2.57 0.66 1.95
CA ALA A 53 -1.56 -0.21 1.38
C ALA A 53 -2.17 -1.23 0.40
N VAL A 54 -1.41 -1.59 -0.64
CA VAL A 54 -1.80 -2.62 -1.61
C VAL A 54 -1.04 -3.92 -1.35
N MET A 55 -1.74 -5.04 -1.41
CA MET A 55 -1.18 -6.36 -1.12
C MET A 55 -0.46 -6.95 -2.34
N ALA A 56 0.73 -7.50 -2.10
CA ALA A 56 1.51 -8.29 -3.04
C ALA A 56 1.14 -9.78 -3.00
N THR A 57 1.28 -10.47 -4.12
CA THR A 57 1.18 -11.93 -4.19
C THR A 57 2.06 -12.51 -5.29
N SER A 58 2.77 -13.60 -4.98
CA SER A 58 3.47 -14.42 -5.98
C SER A 58 2.53 -15.33 -6.77
N LYS A 59 1.27 -15.50 -6.32
CA LYS A 59 0.27 -16.37 -6.97
C LYS A 59 -0.39 -15.65 -8.17
N ILE A 60 0.41 -15.28 -9.18
CA ILE A 60 0.00 -14.46 -10.32
C ILE A 60 -1.23 -15.03 -11.04
N ASN A 61 -1.21 -16.31 -11.41
CA ASN A 61 -2.33 -16.95 -12.11
C ASN A 61 -3.63 -16.88 -11.30
N LYS A 62 -3.54 -16.95 -9.97
CA LYS A 62 -4.69 -16.80 -9.08
C LYS A 62 -5.18 -15.35 -9.05
N ALA A 63 -4.27 -14.38 -9.08
CA ALA A 63 -4.63 -12.96 -9.15
C ALA A 63 -5.29 -12.59 -10.50
N ILE A 64 -4.79 -13.13 -11.63
CA ILE A 64 -5.40 -12.97 -12.96
C ILE A 64 -6.83 -13.50 -12.98
N ARG A 65 -7.04 -14.75 -12.54
CA ARG A 65 -8.38 -15.36 -12.47
C ARG A 65 -9.34 -14.56 -11.58
N ARG A 66 -8.86 -14.03 -10.44
CA ARG A 66 -9.68 -13.18 -9.55
C ARG A 66 -10.07 -11.87 -10.22
N ARG A 67 -9.14 -11.21 -10.91
CA ARG A 67 -9.41 -9.98 -11.68
C ARG A 67 -10.52 -10.23 -12.69
N GLU A 68 -10.42 -11.31 -13.46
CA GLU A 68 -11.40 -11.70 -14.50
C GLU A 68 -12.76 -12.00 -13.89
N LYS A 69 -12.80 -12.82 -12.82
CA LYS A 69 -14.04 -13.11 -12.07
C LYS A 69 -14.72 -11.82 -11.59
N ASN A 70 -13.94 -10.86 -11.09
CA ASN A 70 -14.45 -9.59 -10.62
C ASN A 70 -14.76 -8.59 -11.76
N LYS A 71 -14.46 -8.93 -13.03
CA LYS A 71 -14.53 -8.05 -14.20
C LYS A 71 -13.80 -6.73 -13.94
N GLU A 72 -12.62 -6.80 -13.34
CA GLU A 72 -11.75 -5.66 -13.02
C GLU A 72 -10.88 -5.25 -14.20
N ASN A 73 -10.46 -3.98 -14.21
CA ASN A 73 -9.59 -3.45 -15.26
C ASN A 73 -8.24 -4.19 -15.26
N ALA A 74 -7.68 -4.48 -16.44
CA ALA A 74 -6.36 -5.11 -16.58
C ALA A 74 -5.26 -4.34 -15.83
N LYS A 75 -5.27 -3.01 -15.90
CA LYS A 75 -4.32 -2.14 -15.22
C LYS A 75 -4.47 -2.13 -13.68
N ALA A 76 -5.58 -2.65 -13.14
CA ALA A 76 -5.75 -2.80 -11.69
C ALA A 76 -4.96 -3.99 -11.12
N LEU A 77 -4.36 -4.81 -11.99
CA LEU A 77 -3.41 -5.86 -11.63
C LEU A 77 -2.02 -5.47 -12.12
N VAL A 78 -1.16 -4.99 -11.22
CA VAL A 78 0.20 -4.58 -11.57
C VAL A 78 1.13 -5.75 -11.33
N ILE A 79 1.74 -6.28 -12.39
CA ILE A 79 2.73 -7.35 -12.31
C ILE A 79 4.11 -6.71 -12.44
N VAL A 80 4.99 -7.02 -11.52
CA VAL A 80 6.40 -6.60 -11.51
C VAL A 80 7.30 -7.82 -11.62
N ASN A 81 8.40 -7.67 -12.35
CA ASN A 81 9.45 -8.68 -12.38
C ASN A 81 10.46 -8.45 -11.24
N PRO A 82 11.23 -9.48 -10.83
CA PRO A 82 12.24 -9.35 -9.77
C PRO A 82 13.23 -8.20 -9.99
N GLU A 83 13.59 -7.94 -11.24
CA GLU A 83 14.58 -6.91 -11.60
C GLU A 83 14.04 -5.50 -11.41
N GLU A 84 12.71 -5.32 -11.38
CA GLU A 84 12.07 -4.04 -11.08
C GLU A 84 12.09 -3.73 -9.57
N LEU A 85 12.31 -4.74 -8.70
CA LEU A 85 12.33 -4.62 -7.24
C LEU A 85 13.44 -5.51 -6.62
N PRO A 86 14.72 -5.21 -6.92
CA PRO A 86 15.84 -6.02 -6.44
C PRO A 86 15.90 -6.01 -4.91
N GLY A 87 16.14 -7.19 -4.33
CA GLY A 87 16.23 -7.39 -2.87
C GLY A 87 14.91 -7.72 -2.17
N TYR A 88 13.76 -7.43 -2.79
CA TYR A 88 12.45 -7.60 -2.14
C TYR A 88 11.65 -8.80 -2.66
N PHE A 89 11.74 -9.05 -3.97
CA PHE A 89 11.04 -10.17 -4.60
C PHE A 89 12.01 -10.95 -5.48
N ASN A 90 12.17 -12.24 -5.20
CA ASN A 90 12.98 -13.17 -6.01
C ASN A 90 12.20 -13.80 -7.18
N GLN A 91 10.92 -13.47 -7.32
CA GLN A 91 10.03 -13.99 -8.35
C GLN A 91 9.03 -12.91 -8.78
N LYS A 92 8.43 -13.11 -9.96
CA LYS A 92 7.39 -12.21 -10.44
C LYS A 92 6.29 -12.07 -9.40
N THR A 93 5.88 -10.83 -9.16
CA THR A 93 4.94 -10.49 -8.10
C THR A 93 3.80 -9.65 -8.66
N ALA A 94 2.58 -9.94 -8.24
CA ALA A 94 1.39 -9.19 -8.62
C ALA A 94 0.85 -8.38 -7.44
N PHE A 95 0.50 -7.13 -7.71
CA PHE A 95 -0.22 -6.26 -6.80
C PHE A 95 -1.68 -6.14 -7.24
N GLN A 96 -2.58 -6.53 -6.36
CA GLN A 96 -4.02 -6.48 -6.61
C GLN A 96 -4.54 -5.12 -6.15
N CYS A 97 -4.60 -4.13 -7.03
CA CYS A 97 -4.94 -2.75 -6.66
C CYS A 97 -6.40 -2.57 -6.21
N TRP A 98 -7.24 -3.58 -6.39
CA TRP A 98 -8.59 -3.63 -5.79
C TRP A 98 -8.61 -4.16 -4.35
N ASN A 99 -7.51 -4.75 -3.87
CA ASN A 99 -7.41 -5.37 -2.55
C ASN A 99 -6.54 -4.50 -1.64
N LEU A 100 -7.14 -3.41 -1.16
CA LEU A 100 -6.49 -2.49 -0.22
C LEU A 100 -6.55 -3.04 1.20
N LYS A 101 -5.44 -2.91 1.91
CA LYS A 101 -5.40 -3.01 3.37
C LYS A 101 -5.35 -1.59 3.93
N ILE A 102 -6.31 -1.30 4.81
CA ILE A 102 -6.36 -0.06 5.56
C ILE A 102 -5.80 -0.37 6.95
N ILE A 103 -4.83 0.43 7.39
CA ILE A 103 -4.11 0.22 8.64
C ILE A 103 -4.06 1.56 9.36
N THR A 104 -4.32 1.58 10.65
CA THR A 104 -4.14 2.77 11.48
C THR A 104 -2.67 2.93 11.86
N PRO A 105 -2.23 4.17 12.14
CA PRO A 105 -0.87 4.40 12.66
C PRO A 105 -0.61 3.64 13.96
N GLN A 106 -1.62 3.49 14.82
CA GLN A 106 -1.52 2.72 16.06
C GLN A 106 -1.29 1.22 15.80
N GLU A 107 -1.95 0.64 14.79
CA GLU A 107 -1.68 -0.75 14.40
C GLU A 107 -0.23 -0.92 13.93
N ILE A 108 0.31 0.01 13.13
CA ILE A 108 1.72 -0.03 12.72
C ILE A 108 2.65 0.08 13.93
N LYS A 109 2.37 0.97 14.86
CA LYS A 109 3.12 1.12 16.12
C LYS A 109 3.14 -0.19 16.90
N ASN A 110 1.97 -0.80 17.12
CA ASN A 110 1.85 -2.07 17.81
C ASN A 110 2.61 -3.20 17.09
N MET A 111 2.56 -3.26 15.75
CA MET A 111 3.31 -4.25 14.98
C MET A 111 4.83 -4.02 15.08
N LYS A 112 5.30 -2.76 15.15
CA LYS A 112 6.71 -2.42 15.36
C LYS A 112 7.18 -2.85 16.75
N GLU A 113 6.43 -2.49 17.79
CA GLU A 113 6.75 -2.81 19.19
C GLU A 113 6.73 -4.32 19.47
N THR A 114 5.86 -5.07 18.80
CA THR A 114 5.76 -6.53 18.95
C THR A 114 6.66 -7.32 17.99
N GLY A 115 7.49 -6.66 17.18
CA GLY A 115 8.37 -7.31 16.20
C GLY A 115 7.63 -8.02 15.05
N LYS A 116 6.36 -7.68 14.81
CA LYS A 116 5.49 -8.25 13.76
C LYS A 116 5.51 -7.44 12.46
N LEU A 117 6.20 -6.30 12.46
CA LEU A 117 6.43 -5.47 11.28
C LEU A 117 7.87 -5.60 10.82
N TYR A 118 8.07 -6.22 9.66
CA TYR A 118 9.34 -6.17 8.97
C TYR A 118 9.25 -5.08 7.90
N LYS A 119 10.22 -4.18 7.88
CA LYS A 119 10.32 -3.11 6.89
C LYS A 119 11.32 -3.53 5.84
N ASP A 120 10.96 -3.36 4.59
CA ASP A 120 11.85 -3.78 3.51
C ASP A 120 11.85 -2.75 2.38
N GLY A 121 12.63 -1.69 2.57
CA GLY A 121 12.95 -0.79 1.47
C GLY A 121 11.80 0.04 0.88
N LYS A 122 12.01 0.52 -0.35
CA LYS A 122 11.12 1.46 -1.02
C LYS A 122 11.08 1.16 -2.51
N ILE A 123 9.89 1.03 -3.07
CA ILE A 123 9.73 0.83 -4.52
C ILE A 123 10.05 2.11 -5.29
N SER A 124 10.39 1.98 -6.57
CA SER A 124 10.59 3.13 -7.45
C SER A 124 9.28 3.91 -7.66
N GLU A 125 9.41 5.22 -7.92
CA GLU A 125 8.28 6.10 -8.23
C GLU A 125 7.47 5.59 -9.43
N LYS A 126 8.15 5.04 -10.44
CA LYS A 126 7.51 4.42 -11.61
C LYS A 126 6.54 3.30 -11.21
N ILE A 127 6.92 2.43 -10.27
CA ILE A 127 6.04 1.34 -9.80
C ILE A 127 4.94 1.91 -8.92
N LEU A 128 5.27 2.86 -8.04
CA LEU A 128 4.29 3.51 -7.17
C LEU A 128 3.16 4.15 -8.00
N ASN A 129 3.51 4.88 -9.06
CA ASN A 129 2.54 5.49 -9.97
C ASN A 129 1.66 4.45 -10.67
N LYS A 130 2.23 3.34 -11.15
CA LYS A 130 1.44 2.22 -11.70
C LYS A 130 0.43 1.68 -10.68
N LEU A 131 0.83 1.54 -9.41
CA LEU A 131 -0.06 1.08 -8.34
C LEU A 131 -1.19 2.08 -8.09
N ILE A 132 -0.87 3.37 -7.98
CA ILE A 132 -1.85 4.43 -7.75
C ILE A 132 -2.86 4.46 -8.90
N GLU A 133 -2.41 4.45 -10.16
CA GLU A 133 -3.28 4.36 -11.33
C GLU A 133 -4.20 3.14 -11.25
N GLY A 134 -3.64 1.97 -10.93
CA GLY A 134 -4.38 0.73 -10.75
C GLY A 134 -5.48 0.82 -9.68
N VAL A 135 -5.23 1.53 -8.58
CA VAL A 135 -6.22 1.77 -7.52
C VAL A 135 -7.31 2.73 -7.99
N LEU A 136 -6.93 3.82 -8.67
CA LEU A 136 -7.88 4.85 -9.12
C LEU A 136 -8.87 4.33 -10.16
N ILE A 137 -8.44 3.42 -11.04
CA ILE A 137 -9.30 2.82 -12.07
C ILE A 137 -10.12 1.63 -11.55
N SER A 138 -9.71 0.96 -10.47
CA SER A 138 -10.41 -0.23 -9.97
C SER A 138 -11.83 0.10 -9.51
N LYS A 139 -12.84 -0.64 -9.94
CA LYS A 139 -14.24 -0.37 -9.54
C LYS A 139 -14.57 -0.84 -8.12
N LEU A 140 -13.82 -1.80 -7.58
CA LEU A 140 -14.00 -2.33 -6.24
C LEU A 140 -13.45 -1.42 -5.13
N VAL A 141 -12.58 -0.46 -5.47
CA VAL A 141 -12.04 0.49 -4.50
C VAL A 141 -13.08 1.55 -4.15
N LYS A 142 -13.37 1.69 -2.85
CA LYS A 142 -14.29 2.71 -2.32
C LYS A 142 -13.89 4.12 -2.77
N LYS A 143 -14.89 4.94 -3.14
CA LYS A 143 -14.69 6.34 -3.58
C LYS A 143 -13.85 7.18 -2.60
N LYS A 144 -14.01 6.96 -1.28
CA LYS A 144 -13.26 7.69 -0.25
C LYS A 144 -11.74 7.53 -0.38
N HIS A 145 -11.26 6.31 -0.62
CA HIS A 145 -9.82 6.04 -0.75
C HIS A 145 -9.25 6.62 -2.06
N LYS A 146 -10.04 6.57 -3.14
CA LYS A 146 -9.65 7.22 -4.40
C LYS A 146 -9.54 8.73 -4.26
N LYS A 147 -10.45 9.36 -3.51
CA LYS A 147 -10.42 10.81 -3.26
C LYS A 147 -9.13 11.19 -2.54
N ILE A 148 -8.78 10.47 -1.46
CA ILE A 148 -7.52 10.65 -0.71
C ILE A 148 -6.31 10.57 -1.66
N LEU A 149 -6.21 9.51 -2.48
CA LEU A 149 -5.07 9.35 -3.38
C LEU A 149 -5.03 10.43 -4.47
N LYS A 150 -6.17 10.86 -5.02
CA LYS A 150 -6.20 11.95 -6.00
C LYS A 150 -5.72 13.28 -5.40
N GLU A 151 -6.11 13.59 -4.16
CA GLU A 151 -5.69 14.81 -3.47
C GLU A 151 -4.17 14.84 -3.22
N ILE A 152 -3.54 13.66 -3.10
CA ILE A 152 -2.10 13.53 -2.91
C ILE A 152 -1.34 13.64 -4.25
N TYR A 153 -1.82 12.99 -5.31
CA TYR A 153 -1.04 12.77 -6.54
C TYR A 153 -1.48 13.55 -7.78
N ASN A 154 -2.64 14.20 -7.77
CA ASN A 154 -3.12 15.03 -8.89
C ASN A 154 -3.02 16.54 -8.59
N LYS A 155 -1.90 16.98 -8.00
CA LYS A 155 -1.60 18.41 -7.86
C LYS A 155 -1.00 18.97 -9.13
#